data_AF-A0A246JP97-F1
#
_entry.id   AF-A0A246JP97-F1
#
_cell.length_a   1.000
_cell.length_b   1.000
_cell.length_c   1.000
_cell.angle_alpha   90.00
_cell.angle_beta   90.00
_cell.angle_gamma   90.00
#
_symmetry.space_group_name_H-M   'P 1'
#
loop_
_entity.id
_entity.type
_entity.pdbx_description
1 polymer ?
#
loop_
_entity_poly.entity_id
_entity_poly.type
_entity_poly.pdbx_seq_one_letter_code
_entity_poly.pdbx_strand_id
1 'polypeptide(L)' 'MRTRQSVCARKARYASAAVALDAAKVAGLALRPYRCDRCWQFHLTSRTKGKWMPITSLYS' A
#
# COMPACT_ATOMS: atom_id res chain seq x y z
N MET A 1 7.81 3.70 -10.53
CA MET A 1 8.23 2.27 -10.51
C MET A 1 7.11 1.43 -11.10
N ARG A 2 7.27 0.95 -12.33
CA ARG A 2 6.26 0.08 -12.98
C ARG A 2 6.32 -1.29 -12.29
N THR A 3 5.24 -1.71 -11.62
CA THR A 3 5.16 -3.05 -11.02
C THR A 3 5.37 -4.10 -12.10
N ARG A 4 5.90 -5.30 -11.81
CA ARG A 4 5.94 -6.42 -12.78
C ARG A 4 4.56 -7.10 -12.85
N GLN A 5 4.17 -7.69 -13.99
CA GLN A 5 2.86 -8.34 -14.14
C GLN A 5 2.69 -9.50 -13.14
N SER A 6 3.73 -10.32 -12.95
CA SER A 6 3.73 -11.40 -11.96
C SER A 6 3.56 -10.91 -10.52
N VAL A 7 3.94 -9.68 -10.20
CA VAL A 7 3.71 -9.06 -8.88
C VAL A 7 2.28 -8.54 -8.77
N CYS A 8 1.75 -7.93 -9.84
CA CYS A 8 0.37 -7.48 -9.91
C CYS A 8 -0.62 -8.66 -9.76
N ALA A 9 -0.36 -9.78 -10.44
CA ALA A 9 -1.20 -10.97 -10.37
C ALA A 9 -1.27 -11.60 -8.97
N ARG A 10 -0.20 -11.48 -8.18
CA ARG A 10 -0.15 -12.01 -6.80
C ARG A 10 -0.80 -11.09 -5.75
N LYS A 11 -1.18 -9.86 -6.10
CA LYS A 11 -1.76 -8.89 -5.16
C LYS A 11 -3.29 -8.93 -5.22
N ALA A 12 -3.91 -8.85 -4.05
CA ALA A 12 -5.35 -8.62 -3.92
C ALA A 12 -5.77 -7.34 -4.68
N ARG A 13 -6.86 -7.43 -5.45
CA ARG A 13 -7.40 -6.36 -6.30
C ARG A 13 -8.68 -5.82 -5.65
N TYR A 14 -8.73 -4.51 -5.44
CA TYR A 14 -9.90 -3.84 -4.88
C TYR A 14 -10.47 -2.84 -5.87
N ALA A 15 -11.80 -2.75 -5.94
CA ALA A 15 -12.50 -1.85 -6.83
C ALA A 15 -12.35 -0.36 -6.43
N SER A 16 -12.09 -0.07 -5.16
CA SER A 16 -11.90 1.29 -4.66
C SER A 16 -10.83 1.38 -3.57
N ALA A 17 -10.31 2.58 -3.34
CA ALA A 17 -9.38 2.86 -2.26
C ALA A 17 -10.00 2.62 -0.88
N ALA A 18 -11.31 2.90 -0.72
CA ALA A 18 -12.03 2.70 0.53
C ALA A 18 -12.09 1.21 0.91
N VAL A 19 -12.44 0.34 -0.05
CA VAL A 19 -12.48 -1.11 0.17
C VAL A 19 -11.10 -1.66 0.52
N ALA A 20 -10.05 -1.16 -0.16
CA ALA A 20 -8.68 -1.56 0.15
C ALA A 20 -8.26 -1.15 1.57
N LEU A 21 -8.61 0.07 2.00
CA LEU A 21 -8.31 0.57 3.35
C LEU A 21 -9.07 -0.22 4.42
N ASP A 22 -10.34 -0.52 4.17
CA ASP A 22 -11.14 -1.33 5.09
C ASP A 22 -10.52 -2.72 5.28
N ALA A 23 -10.15 -3.39 4.18
CA ALA A 23 -9.46 -4.67 4.23
C ALA A 23 -8.12 -4.59 5.00
N ALA A 24 -7.37 -3.49 4.87
CA ALA A 24 -6.14 -3.29 5.65
C ALA A 24 -6.42 -3.12 7.16
N LYS A 25 -7.47 -2.37 7.51
CA LYS A 25 -7.91 -2.17 8.90
C LYS A 25 -8.38 -3.47 9.53
N VAL A 26 -9.23 -4.24 8.83
CA VAL A 26 -9.73 -5.55 9.26
C VAL A 26 -8.56 -6.52 9.49
N ALA A 27 -7.55 -6.50 8.62
CA ALA A 27 -6.35 -7.30 8.79
C ALA A 27 -5.41 -6.82 9.92
N GLY A 28 -5.65 -5.63 10.52
CA GLY A 28 -4.78 -5.03 11.51
C GLY A 28 -3.40 -4.61 10.97
N LEU A 29 -3.27 -4.47 9.65
CA LEU A 29 -1.98 -4.18 9.00
C LEU A 29 -1.89 -2.70 8.61
N ALA A 30 -0.75 -2.08 8.89
CA ALA A 30 -0.43 -0.71 8.46
C ALA A 30 -0.09 -0.65 6.95
N LEU A 31 -1.07 -0.97 6.10
CA LEU A 31 -0.95 -0.93 4.64
C LEU A 31 -1.59 0.33 4.07
N ARG A 32 -1.06 0.78 2.92
CA ARG A 32 -1.59 1.92 2.19
C ARG A 32 -2.16 1.47 0.84
N PRO A 33 -3.32 2.00 0.40
CA PRO A 33 -3.83 1.76 -0.94
C PRO A 33 -2.99 2.56 -1.95
N TYR A 34 -2.79 2.00 -3.13
CA TYR A 34 -2.30 2.73 -4.30
C TYR A 34 -3.00 2.23 -5.56
N ARG A 35 -3.20 3.13 -6.53
CA ARG A 35 -3.75 2.78 -7.84
C ARG A 35 -2.65 2.15 -8.68
N CYS A 36 -2.94 1.00 -9.26
CA CYS A 36 -1.99 0.27 -10.09
C CYS A 36 -2.01 0.80 -11.53
N ASP A 37 -0.88 1.28 -12.02
CA ASP A 37 -0.74 1.76 -13.42
C ASP A 37 -0.89 0.65 -14.48
N ARG A 38 -1.01 -0.63 -14.07
CA ARG A 38 -1.20 -1.76 -14.99
C ARG A 38 -2.64 -2.23 -15.07
N CYS A 39 -3.22 -2.66 -13.94
CA CYS A 39 -4.56 -3.25 -13.91
C CYS A 39 -5.64 -2.23 -13.57
N TRP A 40 -5.25 -0.99 -13.27
CA TRP A 40 -6.14 0.13 -12.93
C TRP A 40 -6.97 -0.08 -11.65
N GLN A 41 -6.79 -1.21 -10.97
CA GLN A 41 -7.37 -1.54 -9.67
C GLN A 41 -6.52 -0.98 -8.51
N PHE A 42 -7.09 -1.03 -7.30
CA PHE A 42 -6.40 -0.65 -6.08
C PHE A 42 -5.72 -1.86 -5.43
N HIS A 43 -4.48 -1.64 -4.97
CA HIS A 43 -3.68 -2.63 -4.27
C HIS A 43 -3.15 -2.07 -2.96
N LEU A 44 -2.80 -2.96 -2.04
CA LEU A 44 -2.15 -2.61 -0.79
C LEU A 44 -0.62 -2.71 -0.87
N THR A 45 0.04 -1.81 -0.16
CA THR A 45 1.49 -1.78 -0.01
C THR A 45 1.89 -1.47 1.43
N SER A 46 2.85 -2.24 1.96
CA SER A 46 3.54 -1.96 3.23
C SER A 46 4.72 -1.02 3.07
N ARG A 47 5.01 -0.56 1.83
CA ARG A 47 6.16 0.30 1.57
C ARG A 47 6.01 1.63 2.29
N THR A 48 6.72 1.77 3.38
CA THR A 48 7.03 3.02 4.08
C THR A 48 8.42 3.56 3.68
N LYS A 49 9.30 2.67 3.18
CA LYS A 49 10.68 2.96 2.81
C LYS A 49 10.76 3.95 1.63
N GLY A 50 11.39 5.11 1.88
CA GLY A 50 11.58 6.19 0.90
C GLY A 50 10.78 7.47 1.18
N LYS A 51 9.93 7.50 2.21
CA LYS A 51 9.45 8.75 2.80
C LYS A 51 10.39 9.11 3.93
N TRP A 52 10.95 10.33 3.91
CA TRP A 52 11.67 10.88 5.06
C TRP A 52 10.74 10.76 6.27
N MET A 53 11.14 9.97 7.25
CA MET A 53 10.51 9.98 8.56
C MET A 53 11.27 11.04 9.34
N PRO A 54 10.61 12.03 9.96
CA PRO A 54 11.29 12.85 10.93
C PRO A 54 11.91 11.90 11.95
N ILE A 55 13.21 12.04 12.17
CA ILE A 55 13.83 11.50 13.37
C ILE A 55 13.12 12.26 14.48
N THR A 56 12.12 11.64 15.12
CA THR A 56 11.63 12.14 16.39
C THR A 56 12.81 12.02 17.34
N SER A 57 13.58 13.08 17.43
CA SER A 57 14.68 13.20 18.36
C SER A 57 14.03 13.29 19.74
N LEU A 58 13.91 12.13 20.39
CA LEU A 58 13.71 12.04 21.82
C LEU A 58 15.02 12.48 22.45
N TYR A 59 15.19 13.80 22.60
CA TYR A 59 16.11 14.32 23.58
C TYR A 59 15.48 14.09 24.96
N SER A 60 16.16 13.24 25.73
CA SER A 60 16.00 13.05 27.17
C SER A 60 16.30 14.32 27.96
#